data_AF-A0AAW9REV1-F1
#
_entry.id   AF-A0AAW9REV1-F1
#
_cell.length_a   1.000
_cell.length_b   1.000
_cell.length_c   1.000
_cell.angle_alpha   90.00
_cell.angle_beta   90.00
_cell.angle_gamma   90.00
#
_symmetry.space_group_name_H-M   'P 1'
#
loop_
_entity.id
_entity.type
_entity.pdbx_description
1 polymer ?
#
loop_
_entity_poly.entity_id
_entity_poly.type
_entity_poly.pdbx_seq_one_letter_code
_entity_poly.pdbx_strand_id
1 'polypeptide(L)'
;MAELDELTPNYRRAQRRWPDAPSLAQHYNALASCFVGGGFGLVEHVKSFLESVCVTIMGELREPMPSSAPSTTELLVAALGPLGLRNTKGSSKLDKVLSGFNRLADALADMRNETGPVAHGKDGFLDAVRTDHARAFLAVGDAIVGLLLNALEGREPDLSATREPYESFPHLNERIDRAVSVVARVDEDGDRAVVVFSVAMGPRGEVIELRVEPSRLLYGIDREAYIEVLKSADLAASEAEDEDEISDIESTQATKIVEIPWVTTEPGPQVVFVSKYTGRLELHREGLVDFLKGEKVSPRQEDSDGNFLVDSLLATIDQNAGLDWTERARIQARLKVACKRAFVHFGLDAPQADEIAGRLMVWLRVQAGSRLAEAEVPADVA
;
A
#
# COMPACT_ATOMS: atom_id res chain seq x y z
N MET A 1 -29.23 -30.69 7.83
CA MET A 1 -28.00 -29.94 8.18
C MET A 1 -26.97 -29.94 7.06
N ALA A 2 -26.66 -31.07 6.39
CA ALA A 2 -25.70 -31.10 5.28
C ALA A 2 -26.03 -30.13 4.12
N GLU A 3 -27.31 -29.95 3.78
CA GLU A 3 -27.74 -29.13 2.64
C GLU A 3 -27.46 -27.61 2.79
N LEU A 4 -27.53 -27.06 4.01
CA LEU A 4 -27.25 -25.64 4.24
C LEU A 4 -25.74 -25.36 4.14
N ASP A 5 -24.94 -26.23 4.75
CA ASP A 5 -23.48 -26.08 4.78
C ASP A 5 -22.86 -26.31 3.41
N GLU A 6 -23.47 -27.16 2.57
CA GLU A 6 -23.07 -27.37 1.19
C GLU A 6 -23.38 -26.15 0.31
N LEU A 7 -24.53 -25.51 0.52
CA LEU A 7 -24.95 -24.35 -0.27
C LEU A 7 -24.25 -23.06 0.17
N THR A 8 -24.05 -22.89 1.48
CA THR A 8 -23.53 -21.68 2.11
C THR A 8 -22.58 -22.04 3.27
N PRO A 9 -21.33 -22.42 2.96
CA PRO A 9 -20.40 -22.98 3.93
C PRO A 9 -19.90 -21.96 4.96
N ASN A 10 -19.94 -20.66 4.66
CA ASN A 10 -19.28 -19.65 5.47
C ASN A 10 -20.00 -19.40 6.80
N TYR A 11 -21.31 -19.65 6.90
CA TYR A 11 -22.03 -19.60 8.18
C TYR A 11 -21.47 -20.60 9.20
N ARG A 12 -21.25 -21.85 8.78
CA ARG A 12 -20.67 -22.87 9.64
C ARG A 12 -19.20 -22.64 9.90
N ARG A 13 -18.46 -22.13 8.91
CA ARG A 13 -17.06 -21.73 9.08
C ARG A 13 -16.93 -20.66 10.16
N ALA A 14 -17.76 -19.62 10.14
CA ALA A 14 -17.81 -18.59 11.18
C ALA A 14 -18.13 -19.18 12.55
N GLN A 15 -19.18 -20.01 12.68
CA GLN A 15 -19.51 -20.67 13.95
C GLN A 15 -18.31 -21.46 14.51
N ARG A 16 -17.61 -22.23 13.67
CA ARG A 16 -16.46 -23.05 14.09
C ARG A 16 -15.23 -22.22 14.48
N ARG A 17 -15.04 -21.05 13.88
CA ARG A 17 -13.91 -20.15 14.18
C ARG A 17 -14.01 -19.56 15.58
N TRP A 18 -15.22 -19.39 16.11
CA TRP A 18 -15.49 -18.84 17.44
C TRP A 18 -16.34 -19.81 18.28
N PRO A 19 -15.78 -20.94 18.74
CA PRO A 19 -16.52 -21.92 19.55
C PRO A 19 -17.03 -21.33 20.87
N ASP A 20 -16.33 -20.31 21.40
CA ASP A 20 -16.66 -19.65 22.65
C ASP A 20 -17.61 -18.45 22.49
N ALA A 21 -18.17 -18.22 21.30
CA ALA A 21 -19.17 -17.17 21.03
C ALA A 21 -20.59 -17.76 21.01
N PRO A 22 -21.28 -17.85 22.16
CA PRO A 22 -22.57 -18.54 22.26
C PRO A 22 -23.68 -17.87 21.44
N SER A 23 -23.65 -16.54 21.30
CA SER A 23 -24.59 -15.80 20.45
C SER A 23 -24.47 -16.21 18.98
N LEU A 24 -23.26 -16.34 18.47
CA LEU A 24 -23.01 -16.75 17.08
C LEU A 24 -23.48 -18.18 16.83
N ALA A 25 -23.24 -19.09 17.78
CA ALA A 25 -23.75 -20.46 17.72
C ALA A 25 -25.29 -20.51 17.73
N GLN A 26 -25.93 -19.66 18.55
CA GLN A 26 -27.39 -19.54 18.59
C GLN A 26 -27.95 -19.01 17.26
N HIS A 27 -27.33 -17.98 16.68
CA HIS A 27 -27.73 -17.44 15.37
C HIS A 27 -27.56 -18.46 14.25
N TYR A 28 -26.47 -19.24 14.23
CA TYR A 28 -26.30 -20.34 13.26
C TYR A 28 -27.42 -21.38 13.39
N ASN A 29 -27.69 -21.85 14.61
CA ASN A 29 -28.72 -22.86 14.84
C ASN A 29 -30.12 -22.36 14.45
N ALA A 30 -30.42 -21.08 14.71
CA ALA A 30 -31.67 -20.45 14.30
C ALA A 30 -31.78 -20.37 12.77
N LEU A 31 -30.71 -19.95 12.08
CA LEU A 31 -30.64 -19.92 10.62
C LEU A 31 -30.84 -21.32 10.01
N ALA A 32 -30.13 -22.32 10.53
CA ALA A 32 -30.24 -23.71 10.08
C ALA A 32 -31.64 -24.29 10.29
N SER A 33 -32.26 -24.01 11.44
CA SER A 33 -33.63 -24.44 11.74
C SER A 33 -34.64 -23.75 10.82
N CYS A 34 -34.47 -22.45 10.55
CA CYS A 34 -35.30 -21.68 9.63
C CYS A 34 -35.20 -22.19 8.19
N PHE A 35 -34.01 -22.55 7.73
CA PHE A 35 -33.79 -23.09 6.38
C PHE A 35 -34.55 -24.41 6.18
N VAL A 36 -34.49 -25.32 7.15
CA VAL A 36 -35.22 -26.61 7.11
C VAL A 36 -36.73 -26.40 7.28
N GLY A 37 -37.15 -25.42 8.07
CA GLY A 37 -38.55 -25.10 8.37
C GLY A 37 -39.33 -24.33 7.30
N GLY A 38 -38.82 -24.23 6.06
CA GLY A 38 -39.51 -23.54 4.96
C GLY A 38 -39.18 -22.06 4.80
N GLY A 39 -38.04 -21.60 5.35
CA GLY A 39 -37.44 -20.30 5.07
C GLY A 39 -38.21 -19.08 5.59
N PHE A 40 -39.18 -19.28 6.49
CA PHE A 40 -39.93 -18.18 7.10
C PHE A 40 -39.05 -17.43 8.11
N GLY A 41 -38.75 -16.17 7.84
CA GLY A 41 -37.84 -15.37 8.67
C GLY A 41 -36.35 -15.51 8.30
N LEU A 42 -36.04 -16.10 7.13
CA LEU A 42 -34.65 -16.39 6.77
C LEU A 42 -33.81 -15.11 6.64
N VAL A 43 -34.37 -14.04 6.09
CA VAL A 43 -33.68 -12.75 5.91
C VAL A 43 -33.32 -12.14 7.27
N GLU A 44 -34.21 -12.22 8.25
CA GLU A 44 -33.97 -11.80 9.63
C GLU A 44 -32.80 -12.56 10.26
N HIS A 45 -32.76 -13.88 10.06
CA HIS A 45 -31.69 -14.73 10.59
C HIS A 45 -30.35 -14.48 9.89
N VAL A 46 -30.35 -14.28 8.56
CA VAL A 46 -29.14 -13.91 7.80
C VAL A 46 -28.56 -12.59 8.29
N LYS A 47 -29.40 -11.55 8.40
CA LYS A 47 -28.99 -10.23 8.91
C LYS A 47 -28.43 -10.34 10.32
N SER A 48 -29.16 -10.99 11.23
CA SER A 48 -28.74 -11.11 12.64
C SER A 48 -27.42 -11.89 12.76
N PHE A 49 -27.24 -12.94 11.95
CA PHE A 49 -25.99 -13.69 11.93
C PHE A 49 -24.82 -12.82 11.44
N LEU A 50 -25.01 -12.09 10.34
CA LEU A 50 -24.00 -11.18 9.80
C LEU A 50 -23.59 -10.11 10.84
N GLU A 51 -24.56 -9.47 11.48
CA GLU A 51 -24.30 -8.48 12.54
C GLU A 51 -23.54 -9.09 13.72
N SER A 52 -23.90 -10.31 14.12
CA SER A 52 -23.18 -11.06 15.15
C SER A 52 -21.72 -11.35 14.75
N VAL A 53 -21.45 -11.68 13.49
CA VAL A 53 -20.08 -11.88 12.98
C VAL A 53 -19.30 -10.57 13.05
N CYS A 54 -19.86 -9.46 12.55
CA CYS A 54 -19.21 -8.15 12.60
C CYS A 54 -18.86 -7.74 14.03
N VAL A 55 -19.81 -7.88 14.97
CA VAL A 55 -19.58 -7.57 16.40
C VAL A 55 -18.51 -8.47 17.00
N THR A 56 -18.49 -9.76 16.64
CA THR A 56 -17.47 -10.71 17.12
C THR A 56 -16.08 -10.30 16.64
N ILE A 57 -15.93 -9.95 15.36
CA ILE A 57 -14.67 -9.47 14.79
C ILE A 57 -14.22 -8.18 15.46
N MET A 58 -15.11 -7.19 15.61
CA MET A 58 -14.77 -5.93 16.28
C MET A 58 -14.35 -6.17 17.73
N GLY A 59 -15.01 -7.09 18.45
CA GLY A 59 -14.64 -7.47 19.81
C GLY A 59 -13.26 -8.12 19.90
N GLU A 60 -12.92 -9.05 19.00
CA GLU A 60 -11.60 -9.69 18.91
C GLU A 60 -10.50 -8.66 18.61
N LEU A 61 -10.81 -7.67 17.75
CA LEU A 61 -9.88 -6.63 17.34
C LEU A 61 -9.88 -5.38 18.24
N ARG A 62 -10.74 -5.36 19.27
CA ARG A 62 -10.93 -4.25 20.21
C ARG A 62 -11.32 -2.93 19.54
N GLU A 63 -12.08 -2.99 18.46
CA GLU A 63 -12.63 -1.82 17.78
C GLU A 63 -13.88 -1.29 18.51
N PRO A 64 -14.09 0.03 18.57
CA PRO A 64 -15.29 0.61 19.16
C PRO A 64 -16.52 0.37 18.28
N MET A 65 -17.69 0.37 18.91
CA MET A 65 -18.95 0.38 18.17
C MET A 65 -19.07 1.67 17.33
N PRO A 66 -19.51 1.59 16.07
CA PRO A 66 -19.55 2.76 15.19
C PRO A 66 -20.61 3.79 15.59
N SER A 67 -21.70 3.37 16.23
CA SER A 67 -22.72 4.24 16.80
C SER A 67 -23.50 3.52 17.92
N SER A 68 -24.44 4.22 18.59
CA SER A 68 -25.28 3.64 19.65
C SER A 68 -26.31 2.62 19.13
N ALA A 69 -26.68 2.70 17.86
CA ALA A 69 -27.62 1.80 17.21
C ALA A 69 -27.20 1.62 15.74
N PRO A 70 -26.11 0.88 15.48
CA PRO A 70 -25.51 0.87 14.16
C PRO A 70 -26.33 0.08 13.16
N SER A 71 -26.29 0.53 11.91
CA SER A 71 -26.84 -0.23 10.79
C SER A 71 -25.99 -1.45 10.48
N THR A 72 -26.54 -2.42 9.75
CA THR A 72 -25.80 -3.60 9.28
C THR A 72 -24.57 -3.19 8.45
N THR A 73 -24.72 -2.17 7.62
CA THR A 73 -23.64 -1.64 6.79
C THR A 73 -22.59 -0.89 7.60
N GLU A 74 -22.99 -0.13 8.63
CA GLU A 74 -22.03 0.50 9.55
C GLU A 74 -21.20 -0.55 10.29
N LEU A 75 -21.83 -1.64 10.76
CA LEU A 75 -21.13 -2.77 11.38
C LEU A 75 -20.18 -3.46 10.40
N LEU A 76 -20.62 -3.69 9.16
CA LEU A 76 -19.78 -4.30 8.13
C LEU A 76 -18.55 -3.44 7.81
N VAL A 77 -18.74 -2.14 7.59
CA VAL A 77 -17.64 -1.20 7.32
C VAL A 77 -16.68 -1.13 8.51
N ALA A 78 -17.20 -1.07 9.74
CA ALA A 78 -16.39 -1.05 10.95
C ALA A 78 -15.59 -2.35 11.13
N ALA A 79 -16.16 -3.51 10.81
CA ALA A 79 -15.47 -4.81 10.89
C ALA A 79 -14.40 -4.99 9.79
N LEU A 80 -14.65 -4.50 8.56
CA LEU A 80 -13.70 -4.57 7.45
C LEU A 80 -12.53 -3.59 7.59
N GLY A 81 -12.76 -2.44 8.23
CA GLY A 81 -11.77 -1.39 8.45
C GLY A 81 -10.43 -1.84 9.04
N PRO A 82 -10.39 -2.56 10.18
CA PRO A 82 -9.16 -3.08 10.77
C PRO A 82 -8.58 -4.28 10.02
N LEU A 83 -9.35 -4.89 9.11
CA LEU A 83 -8.90 -5.98 8.24
C LEU A 83 -8.25 -5.48 6.94
N GLY A 84 -7.99 -4.18 6.84
CA GLY A 84 -7.36 -3.56 5.66
C GLY A 84 -8.30 -3.36 4.46
N LEU A 85 -9.58 -3.73 4.59
CA LEU A 85 -10.58 -3.57 3.53
C LEU A 85 -11.37 -2.27 3.71
N ARG A 86 -10.70 -1.14 3.46
CA ARG A 86 -11.29 0.20 3.54
C ARG A 86 -11.65 0.71 2.15
N ASN A 87 -12.85 1.29 2.03
CA ASN A 87 -13.23 2.00 0.82
C ASN A 87 -12.50 3.35 0.77
N THR A 88 -11.59 3.49 -0.19
CA THR A 88 -10.75 4.67 -0.40
C THR A 88 -11.40 5.73 -1.30
N LYS A 89 -12.72 5.65 -1.53
CA LYS A 89 -13.54 6.61 -2.28
C LYS A 89 -13.10 6.83 -3.74
N GLY A 90 -12.68 5.76 -4.40
CA GLY A 90 -12.47 5.71 -5.85
C GLY A 90 -11.03 5.56 -6.30
N SER A 91 -10.05 5.59 -5.38
CA SER A 91 -8.63 5.37 -5.72
C SER A 91 -8.31 3.90 -5.98
N SER A 92 -9.18 2.97 -5.60
CA SER A 92 -9.01 1.54 -5.90
C SER A 92 -10.21 0.94 -6.64
N LYS A 93 -9.96 -0.01 -7.54
CA LYS A 93 -11.03 -0.84 -8.11
C LYS A 93 -11.72 -1.70 -7.04
N LEU A 94 -11.01 -2.00 -5.94
CA LEU A 94 -11.57 -2.65 -4.76
C LEU A 94 -12.72 -1.83 -4.15
N ASP A 95 -12.69 -0.50 -4.26
CA ASP A 95 -13.76 0.37 -3.74
C ASP A 95 -15.10 0.07 -4.39
N LYS A 96 -15.12 -0.31 -5.68
CA LYS A 96 -16.35 -0.72 -6.37
C LYS A 96 -16.89 -2.02 -5.81
N VAL A 97 -16.00 -2.96 -5.48
CA VAL A 97 -16.36 -4.26 -4.89
C VAL A 97 -16.91 -4.05 -3.48
N LEU A 98 -16.19 -3.30 -2.63
CA LEU A 98 -16.63 -2.98 -1.26
C LEU A 98 -17.95 -2.19 -1.26
N SER A 99 -18.12 -1.25 -2.20
CA SER A 99 -19.40 -0.55 -2.38
C SER A 99 -20.53 -1.51 -2.78
N GLY A 100 -20.23 -2.54 -3.57
CA GLY A 100 -21.18 -3.61 -3.89
C GLY A 100 -21.61 -4.38 -2.64
N PHE A 101 -20.67 -4.79 -1.79
CA PHE A 101 -20.98 -5.46 -0.53
C PHE A 101 -21.77 -4.59 0.45
N ASN A 102 -21.46 -3.29 0.53
CA ASN A 102 -22.24 -2.34 1.34
C ASN A 102 -23.69 -2.26 0.85
N ARG A 103 -23.92 -2.15 -0.47
CA ARG A 103 -25.27 -2.15 -1.05
C ARG A 103 -26.03 -3.45 -0.80
N LEU A 104 -25.32 -4.59 -0.79
CA LEU A 104 -25.92 -5.87 -0.45
C LEU A 104 -26.32 -5.95 1.03
N ALA A 105 -25.51 -5.39 1.93
CA ALA A 105 -25.84 -5.28 3.36
C ALA A 105 -27.05 -4.35 3.60
N ASP A 106 -27.10 -3.20 2.91
CA ASP A 106 -28.26 -2.30 2.93
C ASP A 106 -29.51 -3.03 2.42
N ALA A 107 -29.42 -3.71 1.27
CA ALA A 107 -30.54 -4.46 0.69
C ALA A 107 -31.07 -5.57 1.63
N LEU A 108 -30.20 -6.24 2.39
CA LEU A 108 -30.60 -7.20 3.42
C LEU A 108 -31.40 -6.52 4.54
N ALA A 109 -30.96 -5.35 4.99
CA ALA A 109 -31.65 -4.58 6.01
C ALA A 109 -33.02 -4.06 5.52
N ASP A 110 -33.06 -3.52 4.30
CA ASP A 110 -34.29 -3.00 3.68
C ASP A 110 -35.32 -4.11 3.48
N MET A 111 -34.91 -5.25 2.92
CA MET A 111 -35.81 -6.39 2.72
C MET A 111 -36.37 -6.93 4.03
N ARG A 112 -35.55 -6.98 5.09
CA ARG A 112 -36.00 -7.34 6.44
C ARG A 112 -37.03 -6.35 6.98
N ASN A 113 -36.83 -5.05 6.76
CA ASN A 113 -37.75 -4.01 7.24
C ASN A 113 -39.06 -3.98 6.44
N GLU A 114 -39.01 -4.21 5.13
CA GLU A 114 -40.19 -4.14 4.27
C GLU A 114 -41.06 -5.40 4.33
N THR A 115 -40.41 -6.57 4.29
CA THR A 115 -41.06 -7.87 4.04
C THR A 115 -40.93 -8.88 5.18
N GLY A 116 -40.16 -8.55 6.22
CA GLY A 116 -39.87 -9.46 7.33
C GLY A 116 -41.11 -9.80 8.17
N PRO A 117 -41.64 -11.04 8.07
CA PRO A 117 -42.85 -11.40 8.79
C PRO A 117 -42.59 -11.58 10.29
N VAL A 118 -41.33 -11.88 10.69
CA VAL A 118 -40.94 -12.07 12.09
C VAL A 118 -40.76 -10.73 12.79
N ALA A 119 -40.23 -9.73 12.09
CA ALA A 119 -39.96 -8.41 12.66
C ALA A 119 -41.19 -7.50 12.74
N HIS A 120 -42.14 -7.63 11.79
CA HIS A 120 -43.26 -6.68 11.65
C HIS A 120 -44.64 -7.34 11.58
N GLY A 121 -44.75 -8.67 11.72
CA GLY A 121 -46.04 -9.38 11.77
C GLY A 121 -46.87 -9.28 10.49
N LYS A 122 -46.24 -8.95 9.35
CA LYS A 122 -46.91 -8.91 8.05
C LYS A 122 -47.08 -10.34 7.52
N ASP A 123 -48.30 -10.69 7.11
CA ASP A 123 -48.55 -11.90 6.32
C ASP A 123 -47.96 -11.72 4.92
N GLY A 124 -46.76 -12.28 4.70
CA GLY A 124 -45.99 -12.10 3.46
C GLY A 124 -46.75 -12.60 2.23
N PHE A 125 -47.05 -11.69 1.30
CA PHE A 125 -48.06 -11.89 0.24
C PHE A 125 -47.68 -12.84 -0.92
N LEU A 126 -46.51 -13.49 -0.96
CA LEU A 126 -46.08 -14.29 -2.12
C LEU A 126 -45.24 -15.52 -1.75
N ASP A 127 -45.89 -16.67 -1.55
CA ASP A 127 -45.24 -17.96 -1.23
C ASP A 127 -44.25 -18.45 -2.30
N ALA A 128 -44.47 -18.11 -3.58
CA ALA A 128 -43.54 -18.45 -4.67
C ALA A 128 -42.26 -17.60 -4.65
N VAL A 129 -42.37 -16.36 -4.18
CA VAL A 129 -41.23 -15.43 -4.03
C VAL A 129 -40.37 -15.82 -2.82
N ARG A 130 -40.95 -16.45 -1.80
CA ARG A 130 -40.26 -16.86 -0.57
C ARG A 130 -39.07 -17.79 -0.81
N THR A 131 -39.19 -18.84 -1.62
CA THR A 131 -38.14 -19.89 -1.65
C THR A 131 -36.90 -19.46 -2.43
N ASP A 132 -37.07 -18.90 -3.63
CA ASP A 132 -35.93 -18.51 -4.47
C ASP A 132 -35.30 -17.19 -4.01
N HIS A 133 -36.07 -16.24 -3.48
CA HIS A 133 -35.48 -15.01 -2.94
C HIS A 133 -34.79 -15.27 -1.59
N ALA A 134 -35.32 -16.16 -0.74
CA ALA A 134 -34.64 -16.54 0.49
C ALA A 134 -33.27 -17.17 0.21
N ARG A 135 -33.15 -18.01 -0.83
CA ARG A 135 -31.85 -18.53 -1.29
C ARG A 135 -30.89 -17.44 -1.75
N ALA A 136 -31.39 -16.42 -2.47
CA ALA A 136 -30.57 -15.28 -2.87
C ALA A 136 -30.02 -14.52 -1.65
N PHE A 137 -30.85 -14.24 -0.64
CA PHE A 137 -30.40 -13.57 0.59
C PHE A 137 -29.41 -14.42 1.39
N LEU A 138 -29.64 -15.73 1.44
CA LEU A 138 -28.74 -16.67 2.08
C LEU A 138 -27.35 -16.64 1.41
N ALA A 139 -27.31 -16.66 0.08
CA ALA A 139 -26.08 -16.57 -0.71
C ALA A 139 -25.38 -15.20 -0.56
N VAL A 140 -26.14 -14.12 -0.48
CA VAL A 140 -25.60 -12.78 -0.21
C VAL A 140 -24.93 -12.73 1.15
N GLY A 141 -25.60 -13.21 2.21
CA GLY A 141 -25.01 -13.26 3.55
C GLY A 141 -23.79 -14.18 3.60
N ASP A 142 -23.81 -15.32 2.90
CA ASP A 142 -22.66 -16.23 2.81
C ASP A 142 -21.45 -15.55 2.15
N ALA A 143 -21.68 -14.82 1.05
CA ALA A 143 -20.63 -14.09 0.36
C ALA A 143 -20.00 -12.98 1.24
N ILE A 144 -20.82 -12.24 1.99
CA ILE A 144 -20.33 -11.21 2.93
C ILE A 144 -19.53 -11.86 4.07
N VAL A 145 -20.04 -12.94 4.67
CA VAL A 145 -19.33 -13.66 5.74
C VAL A 145 -18.03 -14.27 5.21
N GLY A 146 -18.04 -14.82 4.00
CA GLY A 146 -16.85 -15.33 3.32
C GLY A 146 -15.79 -14.26 3.12
N LEU A 147 -16.18 -13.05 2.70
CA LEU A 147 -15.28 -11.90 2.60
C LEU A 147 -14.64 -11.57 3.95
N LEU A 148 -15.45 -11.47 5.02
CA LEU A 148 -14.98 -11.17 6.37
C LEU A 148 -14.01 -12.23 6.89
N LEU A 149 -14.35 -13.51 6.74
CA LEU A 149 -13.49 -14.61 7.20
C LEU A 149 -12.18 -14.69 6.41
N ASN A 150 -12.23 -14.51 5.08
CA ASN A 150 -11.02 -14.52 4.27
C ASN A 150 -10.12 -13.32 4.58
N ALA A 151 -10.69 -12.14 4.84
CA ALA A 151 -9.93 -10.98 5.26
C ALA A 151 -9.32 -11.14 6.66
N LEU A 152 -10.05 -11.81 7.56
CA LEU A 152 -9.57 -12.12 8.90
C LEU A 152 -8.45 -13.17 8.88
N GLU A 153 -8.59 -14.21 8.08
CA GLU A 153 -7.57 -15.27 7.91
C GLU A 153 -6.37 -14.78 7.11
N GLY A 154 -6.57 -13.90 6.12
CA GLY A 154 -5.50 -13.25 5.35
C GLY A 154 -4.66 -12.24 6.12
N ARG A 155 -4.89 -12.09 7.44
CA ARG A 155 -4.14 -11.18 8.32
C ARG A 155 -2.77 -11.73 8.73
N GLU A 156 -2.51 -13.02 8.60
CA GLU A 156 -1.13 -13.54 8.57
C GLU A 156 -0.75 -13.78 7.11
N PRO A 157 -0.03 -12.84 6.47
CA PRO A 157 0.38 -13.04 5.10
C PRO A 157 1.29 -14.26 4.99
N ASP A 158 1.08 -15.02 3.94
CA ASP A 158 2.00 -16.08 3.56
C ASP A 158 3.37 -15.45 3.28
N LEU A 159 4.29 -15.64 4.23
CA LEU A 159 5.66 -15.10 4.14
C LEU A 159 6.41 -15.63 2.91
N SER A 160 5.95 -16.70 2.27
CA SER A 160 6.54 -17.23 1.03
C SER A 160 6.11 -16.47 -0.24
N ALA A 161 5.00 -15.73 -0.17
CA ALA A 161 4.39 -15.06 -1.32
C ALA A 161 4.17 -13.54 -1.12
N THR A 162 4.30 -13.05 0.10
CA THR A 162 4.08 -11.63 0.42
C THR A 162 5.18 -10.73 -0.13
N ARG A 163 4.80 -9.52 -0.55
CA ARG A 163 5.71 -8.44 -0.97
C ARG A 163 5.75 -7.30 0.03
N GLU A 164 5.09 -7.46 1.17
CA GLU A 164 5.12 -6.46 2.22
C GLU A 164 6.51 -6.34 2.83
N PRO A 165 6.91 -5.12 3.23
CA PRO A 165 8.24 -4.87 3.77
C PRO A 165 8.37 -5.41 5.21
N TYR A 166 9.60 -5.52 5.71
CA TYR A 166 9.93 -6.06 7.05
C TYR A 166 9.14 -5.39 8.18
N GLU A 167 8.89 -4.08 8.07
CA GLU A 167 8.20 -3.25 9.07
C GLU A 167 6.72 -3.62 9.23
N SER A 168 6.12 -4.34 8.28
CA SER A 168 4.75 -4.85 8.39
C SER A 168 4.59 -5.97 9.43
N PHE A 169 5.67 -6.57 9.91
CA PHE A 169 5.65 -7.80 10.72
C PHE A 169 6.24 -7.68 12.14
N PRO A 170 5.96 -6.59 12.90
CA PRO A 170 6.67 -6.33 14.16
C PRO A 170 6.53 -7.47 15.18
N HIS A 171 5.36 -8.11 15.25
CA HIS A 171 5.10 -9.21 16.19
C HIS A 171 5.86 -10.51 15.83
N LEU A 172 6.07 -10.79 14.54
CA LEU A 172 6.87 -11.94 14.09
C LEU A 172 8.36 -11.66 14.29
N ASN A 173 8.79 -10.44 13.95
CA ASN A 173 10.16 -9.97 14.15
C ASN A 173 10.54 -10.06 15.64
N GLU A 174 9.73 -9.49 16.55
CA GLU A 174 9.93 -9.58 18.01
C GLU A 174 9.95 -11.01 18.53
N ARG A 175 9.23 -11.93 17.90
CA ARG A 175 9.22 -13.35 18.28
C ARG A 175 10.53 -14.03 17.87
N ILE A 176 11.05 -13.71 16.68
CA ILE A 176 12.36 -14.20 16.21
C ILE A 176 13.46 -13.62 17.11
N ASP A 177 13.48 -12.31 17.31
CA ASP A 177 14.52 -11.60 18.07
C ASP A 177 14.64 -12.08 19.52
N ARG A 178 13.54 -12.53 20.12
CA ARG A 178 13.54 -13.12 21.47
C ARG A 178 13.97 -14.58 21.52
N ALA A 179 13.82 -15.31 20.41
CA ALA A 179 13.96 -16.76 20.38
C ALA A 179 15.28 -17.24 19.77
N VAL A 180 16.00 -16.38 19.04
CA VAL A 180 17.25 -16.73 18.36
C VAL A 180 18.45 -16.06 19.02
N SER A 181 19.61 -16.72 18.92
CA SER A 181 20.90 -16.10 19.23
C SER A 181 21.75 -16.09 17.96
N VAL A 182 22.40 -14.95 17.68
CA VAL A 182 23.23 -14.77 16.47
C VAL A 182 24.68 -14.56 16.85
N VAL A 183 25.59 -15.29 16.21
CA VAL A 183 27.04 -15.07 16.28
C VAL A 183 27.53 -14.70 14.89
N ALA A 184 28.26 -13.59 14.77
CA ALA A 184 28.87 -13.16 13.52
C ALA A 184 30.39 -13.42 13.55
N ARG A 185 30.93 -13.93 12.45
CA ARG A 185 32.37 -14.03 12.21
C ARG A 185 32.70 -13.59 10.79
N VAL A 186 33.94 -13.18 10.57
CA VAL A 186 34.47 -12.96 9.23
C VAL A 186 35.14 -14.24 8.77
N ASP A 187 34.83 -14.66 7.56
CA ASP A 187 35.46 -15.78 6.87
C ASP A 187 36.18 -15.22 5.64
N GLU A 188 37.46 -15.54 5.52
CA GLU A 188 38.26 -15.15 4.35
C GLU A 188 38.15 -16.28 3.32
N ASP A 189 37.37 -16.04 2.27
CA ASP A 189 37.22 -16.96 1.14
C ASP A 189 38.09 -16.45 -0.02
N GLY A 190 39.38 -16.79 0.04
CA GLY A 190 40.41 -16.19 -0.83
C GLY A 190 40.60 -14.70 -0.52
N ASP A 191 40.59 -13.86 -1.56
CA ASP A 191 40.75 -12.39 -1.42
C ASP A 191 39.45 -11.67 -1.02
N ARG A 192 38.38 -12.40 -0.66
CA ARG A 192 37.07 -11.83 -0.35
C ARG A 192 36.66 -12.14 1.07
N ALA A 193 36.44 -11.08 1.85
CA ALA A 193 35.84 -11.18 3.17
C ALA A 193 34.33 -11.45 3.05
N VAL A 194 33.85 -12.48 3.75
CA VAL A 194 32.43 -12.82 3.86
C VAL A 194 32.03 -12.81 5.33
N VAL A 195 30.91 -12.16 5.65
CA VAL A 195 30.35 -12.19 7.00
C VAL A 195 29.46 -13.42 7.11
N VAL A 196 29.74 -14.27 8.09
CA VAL A 196 28.96 -15.47 8.37
C VAL A 196 28.17 -15.25 9.66
N PHE A 197 26.85 -15.23 9.54
CA PHE A 197 25.92 -15.20 10.68
C PHE A 197 25.48 -16.62 11.00
N SER A 198 25.83 -17.10 12.19
CA SER A 198 25.33 -18.35 12.75
C SER A 198 24.13 -18.05 13.63
N VAL A 199 22.94 -18.43 13.18
CA VAL A 199 21.67 -18.22 13.88
C VAL A 199 21.25 -19.52 14.56
N ALA A 200 21.34 -19.58 15.89
CA ALA A 200 20.87 -20.73 16.66
C ALA A 200 19.38 -20.57 17.00
N MET A 201 18.59 -21.61 16.69
CA MET A 201 17.14 -21.62 16.85
C MET A 201 16.71 -22.53 18.00
N GLY A 202 16.07 -21.93 19.01
CA GLY A 202 15.35 -22.66 20.06
C GLY A 202 16.22 -23.59 20.93
N PRO A 203 15.59 -24.40 21.80
CA PRO A 203 16.30 -25.20 22.81
C PRO A 203 17.04 -26.42 22.24
N ARG A 204 16.85 -26.75 20.96
CA ARG A 204 17.49 -27.89 20.29
C ARG A 204 18.83 -27.54 19.64
N GLY A 205 19.19 -26.24 19.60
CA GLY A 205 20.50 -25.78 19.12
C GLY A 205 20.72 -25.98 17.62
N GLU A 206 19.66 -26.00 16.81
CA GLU A 206 19.80 -26.06 15.35
C GLU A 206 20.36 -24.72 14.86
N VAL A 207 21.44 -24.77 14.08
CA VAL A 207 22.17 -23.58 13.61
C VAL A 207 21.97 -23.42 12.11
N ILE A 208 21.51 -22.25 11.69
CA ILE A 208 21.50 -21.83 10.28
C ILE A 208 22.69 -20.89 10.06
N GLU A 209 23.52 -21.20 9.07
CA GLU A 209 24.60 -20.30 8.64
C GLU A 209 24.16 -19.46 7.44
N LEU A 210 24.22 -18.14 7.58
CA LEU A 210 23.98 -17.18 6.52
C LEU A 210 25.31 -16.53 6.13
N ARG A 211 25.77 -16.78 4.90
CA ARG A 211 26.98 -16.16 4.33
C ARG A 211 26.57 -14.94 3.51
N VAL A 212 27.08 -13.76 3.86
CA VAL A 212 26.70 -12.49 3.22
C VAL A 212 27.93 -11.64 2.95
N GLU A 213 28.07 -11.13 1.74
CA GLU A 213 29.12 -10.18 1.39
C GLU A 213 28.90 -8.83 2.11
N PRO A 214 29.96 -8.17 2.62
CA PRO A 214 29.84 -6.89 3.31
C PRO A 214 29.07 -5.84 2.50
N SER A 215 29.31 -5.76 1.19
CA SER A 215 28.62 -4.83 0.28
C SER A 215 27.11 -5.08 0.20
N ARG A 216 26.68 -6.35 0.23
CA ARG A 216 25.26 -6.74 0.18
C ARG A 216 24.54 -6.40 1.48
N LEU A 217 25.20 -6.61 2.62
CA LEU A 217 24.67 -6.22 3.92
C LEU A 217 24.47 -4.71 4.00
N LEU A 218 25.51 -3.94 3.64
CA LEU A 218 25.46 -2.49 3.65
C LEU A 218 24.37 -1.97 2.71
N TYR A 219 24.31 -2.45 1.47
CA TYR A 219 23.30 -1.99 0.50
C TYR A 219 21.87 -2.24 0.97
N GLY A 220 21.61 -3.39 1.61
CA GLY A 220 20.27 -3.80 2.04
C GLY A 220 19.81 -3.15 3.35
N ILE A 221 20.74 -2.81 4.25
CA ILE A 221 20.43 -2.33 5.60
C ILE A 221 20.66 -0.82 5.74
N ASP A 222 21.80 -0.31 5.27
CA ASP A 222 22.19 1.10 5.42
C ASP A 222 22.87 1.63 4.15
N ARG A 223 22.06 2.30 3.34
CA ARG A 223 22.50 2.83 2.05
C ARG A 223 23.47 4.00 2.19
N GLU A 224 23.43 4.75 3.29
CA GLU A 224 24.36 5.85 3.50
C GLU A 224 25.75 5.28 3.84
N ALA A 225 25.80 4.30 4.75
CA ALA A 225 27.03 3.57 5.06
C ALA A 225 27.62 2.87 3.83
N TYR A 226 26.77 2.29 2.97
CA TYR A 226 27.21 1.72 1.69
C TYR A 226 27.94 2.76 0.81
N ILE A 227 27.37 3.95 0.66
CA ILE A 227 27.96 5.02 -0.16
C ILE A 227 29.26 5.53 0.44
N GLU A 228 29.34 5.64 1.76
CA GLU A 228 30.55 6.07 2.46
C GLU A 228 31.68 5.06 2.29
N VAL A 229 31.42 3.77 2.55
CA VAL A 229 32.40 2.70 2.37
C VAL A 229 32.85 2.61 0.91
N LEU A 230 31.95 2.80 -0.05
CA LEU A 230 32.30 2.82 -1.47
C LEU A 230 33.28 3.94 -1.80
N LYS A 231 33.05 5.16 -1.31
CA LYS A 231 33.98 6.28 -1.51
C LYS A 231 35.35 6.02 -0.87
N SER A 232 35.37 5.43 0.32
CA SER A 232 36.63 5.07 0.98
C SER A 232 37.38 3.97 0.24
N ALA A 233 36.66 2.99 -0.33
CA ALA A 233 37.26 1.95 -1.15
C ALA A 233 37.84 2.51 -2.46
N ASP A 234 37.14 3.45 -3.11
CA ASP A 234 37.63 4.15 -4.31
C ASP A 234 38.91 4.94 -4.00
N LEU A 235 38.98 5.61 -2.84
CA LEU A 235 40.18 6.32 -2.39
C LEU A 235 41.35 5.37 -2.11
N ALA A 236 41.10 4.25 -1.43
CA ALA A 236 42.14 3.25 -1.18
C ALA A 236 42.64 2.57 -2.47
N ALA A 237 41.76 2.39 -3.46
CA ALA A 237 42.15 1.92 -4.79
C ALA A 237 43.01 2.96 -5.53
N SER A 238 42.66 4.24 -5.46
CA SER A 238 43.49 5.31 -6.05
C SER A 238 44.84 5.47 -5.34
N GLU A 239 44.90 5.31 -4.01
CA GLU A 239 46.16 5.37 -3.25
C GLU A 239 47.06 4.16 -3.56
N ALA A 240 46.47 2.97 -3.79
CA ALA A 240 47.20 1.80 -4.24
C ALA A 240 47.69 1.95 -5.69
N GLU A 241 46.88 2.53 -6.58
CA GLU A 241 47.30 2.87 -7.96
C GLU A 241 48.41 3.94 -7.97
N ASP A 242 48.37 4.93 -7.08
CA ASP A 242 49.41 5.96 -6.93
C ASP A 242 50.71 5.39 -6.30
N GLU A 243 50.63 4.40 -5.42
CA GLU A 243 51.80 3.67 -4.90
C GLU A 243 52.40 2.71 -5.94
N ASP A 244 51.56 2.04 -6.73
CA ASP A 244 51.98 1.15 -7.82
C ASP A 244 52.52 1.93 -9.05
N GLU A 245 52.04 3.15 -9.33
CA GLU A 245 52.57 4.04 -10.38
C GLU A 245 53.98 4.57 -10.06
N ILE A 246 54.42 4.55 -8.79
CA ILE A 246 55.81 4.87 -8.42
C ILE A 246 56.74 3.65 -8.59
N SER A 247 56.21 2.42 -8.60
CA SER A 247 57.00 1.20 -8.82
C SER A 247 56.98 0.65 -10.25
N ASP A 248 55.93 0.88 -11.04
CA ASP A 248 55.74 0.18 -12.32
C ASP A 248 55.61 1.13 -13.54
N ILE A 249 56.74 1.75 -13.89
CA ILE A 249 57.00 2.04 -15.32
C ILE A 249 57.38 0.71 -15.99
N GLU A 250 56.42 -0.19 -16.19
CA GLU A 250 56.37 -1.15 -17.30
C GLU A 250 55.14 -2.07 -17.17
N SER A 251 54.19 -1.88 -18.08
CA SER A 251 53.29 -2.89 -18.68
C SER A 251 51.81 -2.55 -18.57
N THR A 252 51.35 -1.80 -19.58
CA THR A 252 49.94 -1.67 -19.95
C THR A 252 49.41 -2.99 -20.50
N GLN A 253 48.31 -3.51 -19.95
CA GLN A 253 47.35 -4.29 -20.73
C GLN A 253 45.92 -4.18 -20.18
N ALA A 254 45.07 -3.56 -21.01
CA ALA A 254 43.64 -3.41 -20.80
C ALA A 254 42.94 -4.78 -20.89
N THR A 255 42.17 -5.13 -19.85
CA THR A 255 41.32 -6.33 -19.88
C THR A 255 39.88 -5.94 -20.20
N LYS A 256 39.35 -6.54 -21.27
CA LYS A 256 37.97 -6.41 -21.77
C LYS A 256 36.96 -6.77 -20.69
N ILE A 257 36.04 -5.85 -20.38
CA ILE A 257 34.84 -6.09 -19.60
C ILE A 257 33.84 -6.89 -20.44
N VAL A 258 33.35 -7.99 -19.89
CA VAL A 258 32.27 -8.81 -20.45
C VAL A 258 30.93 -8.20 -19.98
N GLU A 259 30.12 -7.76 -20.94
CA GLU A 259 28.76 -7.24 -20.69
C GLU A 259 27.81 -8.37 -20.30
N ILE A 260 27.20 -8.27 -19.11
CA ILE A 260 26.05 -9.07 -18.71
C ILE A 260 24.77 -8.27 -19.02
N PRO A 261 23.74 -8.86 -19.65
CA PRO A 261 22.53 -8.14 -20.02
C PRO A 261 21.76 -7.63 -18.80
N TRP A 262 21.51 -6.32 -18.78
CA TRP A 262 20.86 -5.61 -17.69
C TRP A 262 19.39 -6.00 -17.51
N VAL A 263 19.01 -6.21 -16.25
CA VAL A 263 17.63 -6.02 -15.77
C VAL A 263 17.24 -4.57 -16.07
N THR A 264 16.06 -4.38 -16.66
CA THR A 264 15.50 -3.06 -16.99
C THR A 264 15.32 -2.21 -15.73
N THR A 265 16.33 -1.42 -15.39
CA THR A 265 16.21 -0.30 -14.46
C THR A 265 15.23 0.71 -15.04
N GLU A 266 14.14 1.00 -14.32
CA GLU A 266 13.35 2.19 -14.62
C GLU A 266 14.29 3.40 -14.66
N PRO A 267 14.25 4.25 -15.71
CA PRO A 267 15.13 5.39 -15.81
C PRO A 267 14.94 6.30 -14.60
N GLY A 268 16.05 6.71 -13.98
CA GLY A 268 16.09 7.58 -12.81
C GLY A 268 15.42 8.94 -13.05
N PRO A 269 15.39 9.84 -12.05
CA PRO A 269 14.83 11.19 -12.20
C PRO A 269 15.51 11.92 -13.38
N GLN A 270 14.76 12.12 -14.45
CA GLN A 270 15.24 12.81 -15.65
C GLN A 270 15.09 14.31 -15.44
N VAL A 271 16.14 15.08 -15.68
CA VAL A 271 16.07 16.54 -15.68
C VAL A 271 16.10 16.99 -17.13
N VAL A 272 15.21 17.91 -17.48
CA VAL A 272 15.07 18.41 -18.85
C VAL A 272 15.34 19.91 -18.84
N PHE A 273 16.36 20.33 -19.56
CA PHE A 273 16.73 21.74 -19.72
C PHE A 273 16.26 22.24 -21.08
N VAL A 274 15.50 23.33 -21.09
CA VAL A 274 14.95 23.92 -22.31
C VAL A 274 14.93 25.44 -22.24
N SER A 275 15.13 26.07 -23.40
CA SER A 275 15.01 27.52 -23.61
C SER A 275 13.56 27.97 -23.78
N LYS A 276 12.63 27.06 -24.10
CA LYS A 276 11.20 27.35 -24.15
C LYS A 276 10.38 26.08 -23.98
N TYR A 277 9.49 26.08 -23.01
CA TYR A 277 8.50 25.04 -22.79
C TYR A 277 7.17 25.41 -23.49
N THR A 278 6.52 24.42 -24.08
CA THR A 278 5.23 24.56 -24.80
C THR A 278 4.26 23.41 -24.48
N GLY A 279 4.48 22.71 -23.35
CA GLY A 279 3.73 21.51 -22.99
C GLY A 279 2.46 21.77 -22.16
N ARG A 280 1.99 20.72 -21.50
CA ARG A 280 0.68 20.69 -20.79
C ARG A 280 0.61 21.63 -19.60
N LEU A 281 1.76 21.98 -19.01
CA LEU A 281 1.86 22.81 -17.81
C LEU A 281 2.02 24.30 -18.11
N GLU A 282 1.87 24.72 -19.38
CA GLU A 282 2.03 26.12 -19.79
C GLU A 282 1.08 27.05 -19.03
N LEU A 283 -0.13 26.56 -18.72
CA LEU A 283 -1.13 27.27 -17.92
C LEU A 283 -0.66 27.60 -16.49
N HIS A 284 0.31 26.87 -15.96
CA HIS A 284 0.85 27.08 -14.61
C HIS A 284 2.12 27.95 -14.61
N ARG A 285 2.55 28.47 -15.77
CA ARG A 285 3.76 29.28 -15.89
C ARG A 285 3.72 30.52 -15.00
N GLU A 286 2.64 31.29 -15.04
CA GLU A 286 2.52 32.52 -14.25
C GLU A 286 2.54 32.22 -12.75
N GLY A 287 1.79 31.20 -12.32
CA GLY A 287 1.80 30.75 -10.92
C GLY A 287 3.17 30.25 -10.46
N LEU A 288 3.91 29.55 -11.31
CA LEU A 288 5.26 29.09 -11.00
C LEU A 288 6.25 30.27 -10.91
N VAL A 289 6.12 31.26 -11.80
CA VAL A 289 6.92 32.49 -11.75
C VAL A 289 6.69 33.23 -10.43
N ASP A 290 5.45 33.34 -9.98
CA ASP A 290 5.12 34.03 -8.74
C ASP A 290 5.55 33.24 -7.50
N PHE A 291 5.46 31.90 -7.55
CA PHE A 291 6.05 31.02 -6.54
C PHE A 291 7.56 31.27 -6.41
N LEU A 292 8.30 31.25 -7.52
CA LEU A 292 9.76 31.45 -7.51
C LEU A 292 10.15 32.84 -7.00
N LYS A 293 9.42 33.90 -7.37
CA LYS A 293 9.63 35.25 -6.79
C LYS A 293 9.43 35.25 -5.28
N GLY A 294 8.42 34.54 -4.77
CA GLY A 294 8.17 34.37 -3.33
C GLY A 294 9.31 33.67 -2.61
N GLU A 295 9.94 32.69 -3.28
CA GLU A 295 11.13 31.97 -2.82
C GLU A 295 12.45 32.74 -3.03
N LYS A 296 12.38 33.99 -3.52
CA LYS A 296 13.52 34.84 -3.87
C LYS A 296 14.45 34.23 -4.93
N VAL A 297 13.90 33.38 -5.80
CA VAL A 297 14.59 32.80 -6.95
C VAL A 297 14.24 33.59 -8.19
N SER A 298 15.25 33.97 -8.98
CA SER A 298 15.06 34.74 -10.21
C SER A 298 14.37 33.88 -11.28
N PRO A 299 13.13 34.21 -11.71
CA PRO A 299 12.40 33.37 -12.68
C PRO A 299 13.00 33.43 -14.10
N ARG A 300 13.77 34.49 -14.39
CA ARG A 300 14.50 34.67 -15.67
C ARG A 300 15.95 34.20 -15.59
N GLN A 301 16.25 33.31 -14.65
CA GLN A 301 17.59 32.76 -14.55
C GLN A 301 17.88 31.87 -15.76
N GLU A 302 18.98 32.20 -16.43
CA GLU A 302 19.47 31.55 -17.65
C GLU A 302 20.74 30.78 -17.29
N ASP A 303 20.91 29.57 -17.82
CA ASP A 303 22.16 28.82 -17.69
C ASP A 303 23.15 29.20 -18.80
N SER A 304 24.32 28.56 -18.83
CA SER A 304 25.35 28.80 -19.86
C SER A 304 24.91 28.43 -21.28
N ASP A 305 23.85 27.61 -21.40
CA ASP A 305 23.38 27.03 -22.65
C ASP A 305 22.12 27.73 -23.19
N GLY A 306 21.69 28.81 -22.53
CA GLY A 306 20.52 29.61 -22.91
C GLY A 306 19.17 29.01 -22.51
N ASN A 307 19.16 28.05 -21.57
CA ASN A 307 17.94 27.49 -21.01
C ASN A 307 17.41 28.38 -19.90
N PHE A 308 16.07 28.43 -19.73
CA PHE A 308 15.46 29.18 -18.65
C PHE A 308 14.99 28.25 -17.54
N LEU A 309 15.19 28.67 -16.29
CA LEU A 309 14.82 27.90 -15.10
C LEU A 309 13.34 27.50 -15.10
N VAL A 310 12.44 28.45 -15.39
CA VAL A 310 10.99 28.20 -15.39
C VAL A 310 10.62 27.16 -16.45
N ASP A 311 11.12 27.32 -17.67
CA ASP A 311 10.85 26.40 -18.78
C ASP A 311 11.42 25.00 -18.51
N SER A 312 12.63 24.93 -17.94
CA SER A 312 13.30 23.68 -17.58
C SER A 312 12.58 22.97 -16.42
N LEU A 313 12.06 23.71 -15.43
CA LEU A 313 11.25 23.15 -14.36
C LEU A 313 9.93 22.58 -14.90
N LEU A 314 9.23 23.31 -15.76
CA LEU A 314 7.97 22.82 -16.36
C LEU A 314 8.20 21.56 -17.20
N ALA A 315 9.24 21.55 -18.04
CA ALA A 315 9.65 20.37 -18.80
C ALA A 315 10.01 19.19 -17.90
N THR A 316 10.79 19.44 -16.84
CA THR A 316 11.18 18.42 -15.86
C THR A 316 9.98 17.86 -15.12
N ILE A 317 9.01 18.70 -14.74
CA ILE A 317 7.78 18.26 -14.08
C ILE A 317 6.94 17.43 -15.03
N ASP A 318 6.68 17.90 -16.26
CA ASP A 318 5.87 17.18 -17.24
C ASP A 318 6.46 15.79 -17.58
N GLN A 319 7.79 15.68 -17.67
CA GLN A 319 8.49 14.42 -17.95
C GLN A 319 8.46 13.42 -16.78
N ASN A 320 8.33 13.89 -15.54
CA ASN A 320 8.35 13.04 -14.34
C ASN A 320 6.99 12.89 -13.66
N ALA A 321 6.01 13.72 -14.00
CA ALA A 321 4.66 13.65 -13.48
C ALA A 321 3.89 12.52 -14.19
N GLY A 322 3.74 11.38 -13.50
CA GLY A 322 2.76 10.36 -13.89
C GLY A 322 1.32 10.81 -13.58
N LEU A 323 0.31 10.11 -14.10
CA LEU A 323 -1.12 10.43 -13.90
C LEU A 323 -1.51 10.53 -12.41
N ASP A 324 -0.86 9.75 -11.53
CA ASP A 324 -1.18 9.69 -10.09
C ASP A 324 -0.05 10.26 -9.20
N TRP A 325 0.75 11.20 -9.72
CA TRP A 325 1.92 11.70 -8.98
C TRP A 325 1.56 12.36 -7.63
N THR A 326 0.33 12.87 -7.48
CA THR A 326 -0.20 13.45 -6.24
C THR A 326 -0.44 12.43 -5.12
N GLU A 327 -0.59 11.14 -5.45
CA GLU A 327 -0.88 10.06 -4.48
C GLU A 327 0.36 9.21 -4.17
N ARG A 328 1.28 9.06 -5.12
CA ARG A 328 2.41 8.12 -5.00
C ARG A 328 3.68 8.78 -4.43
N ALA A 329 3.99 8.48 -3.17
CA ALA A 329 5.19 9.00 -2.47
C ALA A 329 6.51 8.80 -3.24
N ARG A 330 6.69 7.64 -3.92
CA ARG A 330 7.87 7.35 -4.74
C ARG A 330 8.03 8.30 -5.94
N ILE A 331 6.92 8.66 -6.60
CA ILE A 331 6.94 9.60 -7.73
C ILE A 331 7.21 11.02 -7.23
N GLN A 332 6.66 11.39 -6.08
CA GLN A 332 6.91 12.68 -5.44
C GLN A 332 8.37 12.86 -5.03
N ALA A 333 8.96 11.83 -4.41
CA ALA A 333 10.38 11.83 -4.06
C ALA A 333 11.25 11.98 -5.31
N ARG A 334 10.93 11.24 -6.39
CA ARG A 334 11.63 11.35 -7.67
C ARG A 334 11.48 12.75 -8.29
N LEU A 335 10.28 13.32 -8.28
CA LEU A 335 10.02 14.66 -8.81
C LEU A 335 10.74 15.74 -8.00
N LYS A 336 10.73 15.64 -6.66
CA LYS A 336 11.51 16.52 -5.77
C LYS A 336 12.99 16.49 -6.13
N VAL A 337 13.56 15.29 -6.32
CA VAL A 337 14.98 15.14 -6.70
C VAL A 337 15.26 15.74 -8.07
N ALA A 338 14.37 15.55 -9.05
CA ALA A 338 14.53 16.14 -10.37
C ALA A 338 14.50 17.69 -10.32
N CYS A 339 13.54 18.28 -9.60
CA CYS A 339 13.45 19.73 -9.40
C CYS A 339 14.65 20.28 -8.62
N LYS A 340 15.10 19.59 -7.57
CA LYS A 340 16.32 19.95 -6.82
C LYS A 340 17.53 20.02 -7.76
N ARG A 341 17.72 19.02 -8.61
CA ARG A 341 18.81 19.00 -9.60
C ARG A 341 18.72 20.14 -10.60
N ALA A 342 17.50 20.49 -11.05
CA ALA A 342 17.30 21.67 -11.86
C ALA A 342 17.72 22.95 -11.12
N PHE A 343 17.29 23.15 -9.88
CA PHE A 343 17.70 24.30 -9.07
C PHE A 343 19.21 24.41 -8.89
N VAL A 344 19.89 23.30 -8.58
CA VAL A 344 21.36 23.26 -8.46
C VAL A 344 22.05 23.60 -9.77
N HIS A 345 21.52 23.11 -10.91
CA HIS A 345 22.03 23.47 -12.24
C HIS A 345 21.94 24.97 -12.52
N PHE A 346 20.84 25.60 -12.10
CA PHE A 346 20.68 27.06 -12.12
C PHE A 346 21.31 27.72 -10.88
N GLY A 347 22.39 27.18 -10.32
CA GLY A 347 23.25 27.90 -9.37
C GLY A 347 22.69 28.13 -7.96
N LEU A 348 21.63 27.43 -7.55
CA LEU A 348 21.22 27.40 -6.14
C LEU A 348 22.12 26.43 -5.35
N ASP A 349 22.40 26.75 -4.09
CA ASP A 349 23.09 25.81 -3.21
C ASP A 349 22.22 24.57 -2.92
N ALA A 350 22.87 23.41 -2.72
CA ALA A 350 22.16 22.14 -2.57
C ALA A 350 21.17 22.08 -1.38
N PRO A 351 21.46 22.67 -0.20
CA PRO A 351 20.49 22.81 0.89
C PRO A 351 19.28 23.65 0.50
N GLN A 352 19.49 24.86 -0.04
CA GLN A 352 18.42 25.77 -0.46
C GLN A 352 17.57 25.14 -1.57
N ALA A 353 18.20 24.46 -2.54
CA ALA A 353 17.52 23.75 -3.62
C ALA A 353 16.63 22.60 -3.09
N ASP A 354 17.05 21.89 -2.04
CA ASP A 354 16.24 20.81 -1.44
C ASP A 354 14.98 21.36 -0.76
N GLU A 355 15.14 22.46 -0.03
CA GLU A 355 14.08 23.13 0.70
C GLU A 355 13.02 23.71 -0.25
N ILE A 356 13.47 24.43 -1.29
CA ILE A 356 12.60 25.02 -2.32
C ILE A 356 11.92 23.92 -3.14
N ALA A 357 12.63 22.84 -3.51
CA ALA A 357 12.01 21.70 -4.18
C ALA A 357 10.92 21.06 -3.31
N GLY A 358 11.12 20.96 -1.98
CA GLY A 358 10.11 20.49 -1.05
C GLY A 358 8.85 21.37 -1.05
N ARG A 359 9.01 22.70 -1.00
CA ARG A 359 7.88 23.65 -1.06
C ARG A 359 7.20 23.66 -2.43
N LEU A 360 7.96 23.52 -3.51
CA LEU A 360 7.42 23.42 -4.88
C LEU A 360 6.50 22.21 -5.01
N MET A 361 6.86 21.07 -4.40
CA MET A 361 5.99 19.88 -4.39
C MET A 361 4.67 20.13 -3.66
N VAL A 362 4.67 20.89 -2.57
CA VAL A 362 3.44 21.28 -1.86
C VAL A 362 2.59 22.21 -2.72
N TRP A 363 3.21 23.23 -3.34
CA TRP A 363 2.53 24.15 -4.25
C TRP A 363 1.88 23.42 -5.43
N LEU A 364 2.62 22.51 -6.08
CA LEU A 364 2.11 21.71 -7.21
C LEU A 364 0.89 20.86 -6.80
N ARG A 365 0.84 20.31 -5.58
CA ARG A 365 -0.33 19.55 -5.10
C ARG A 365 -1.56 20.44 -4.95
N VAL A 366 -1.39 21.67 -4.46
CA VAL A 366 -2.50 22.63 -4.34
C VAL A 366 -3.03 22.98 -5.74
N GLN A 367 -2.14 23.28 -6.68
CA GLN A 367 -2.52 23.60 -8.06
C GLN A 367 -3.20 22.41 -8.77
N ALA A 368 -2.74 21.18 -8.53
CA ALA A 368 -3.38 19.97 -9.05
C ALA A 368 -4.77 19.73 -8.43
N GLY A 369 -4.96 20.06 -7.15
CA GLY A 369 -6.25 19.98 -6.46
C GLY A 369 -7.26 21.03 -6.91
N SER A 370 -6.83 22.24 -7.26
CA SER A 370 -7.71 23.30 -7.79
C SER A 370 -8.40 22.93 -9.11
N ARG A 371 -7.84 22.00 -9.90
CA ARG A 371 -8.49 21.45 -11.10
C ARG A 371 -9.71 20.58 -10.81
N LEU A 372 -9.86 20.01 -9.61
CA LEU A 372 -11.09 19.30 -9.22
C LEU A 372 -12.22 20.28 -8.87
N ALA A 373 -11.90 21.49 -8.40
CA ALA A 373 -12.88 22.50 -8.05
C ALA A 373 -13.40 23.31 -9.27
N GLU A 374 -12.54 23.56 -10.27
CA GLU A 374 -12.96 24.28 -11.49
C GLU A 374 -13.72 23.38 -12.49
N ALA A 375 -13.60 22.05 -12.38
CA ALA A 375 -14.36 21.11 -13.21
C ALA A 375 -15.81 20.86 -12.72
N GLU A 376 -16.17 21.33 -11.51
CA GLU A 376 -17.50 21.13 -10.89
C GLU A 376 -18.46 22.32 -11.06
N VAL A 377 -18.11 23.36 -11.83
CA VAL A 377 -19.07 24.43 -12.19
C VAL A 377 -19.48 24.30 -13.66
N PRO A 378 -20.57 23.57 -13.98
CA PRO A 378 -21.25 23.75 -15.24
C PRO A 378 -21.88 25.14 -15.28
N ALA A 379 -21.50 25.92 -16.30
CA ALA A 379 -22.22 27.11 -16.74
C ALA A 379 -23.58 26.68 -17.32
N ASP A 380 -24.61 26.68 -16.47
CA ASP A 380 -25.98 27.13 -16.77
C ASP A 380 -26.88 26.73 -15.59
N VAL A 381 -27.40 27.72 -14.85
CA VAL A 381 -28.84 28.01 -14.70
C VAL A 381 -28.99 29.31 -13.90
N ALA A 382 -29.65 30.29 -14.55
CA ALA A 382 -30.19 31.59 -14.11
C ALA A 382 -29.37 32.84 -14.47
#